data_AF-A0A2E7H802-F1
#
_entry.id   AF-A0A2E7H802-F1
#
_cell.length_a   1.000
_cell.length_b   1.000
_cell.length_c   1.000
_cell.angle_alpha   90.00
_cell.angle_beta   90.00
_cell.angle_gamma   90.00
#
_symmetry.space_group_name_H-M   'P 1'
#
loop_
_entity.id
_entity.type
_entity.pdbx_description
1 polymer ?
#
loop_
_entity_poly.entity_id
_entity_poly.type
_entity_poly.pdbx_seq_one_letter_code
_entity_poly.pdbx_strand_id
1 'polypeptide(L)'
;MTWIRHDFERSMNKHLNEEVEPKVDNSGYVRMLNWFKKNTDLLEPHNSGTVSPDSGVKHADKTEALKKAGLDTSFPYGYCYPISQFVFYTEGGYDGDYDLRLIKEIKFEFKGKRGQTTHWFCQHKTSGRIIDLTIEQFDRIPGLDIEDLFKDSRRANLGFPYYRTKGSGKVEFDHTPPCLQTLKLYDRYREDVEKIPGLEKYWSACNYATERRKGDENKPLEEMYDTREMLSLDEIVRPYWS
;
A
#
# COMPACT_ATOMS: atom_id res chain seq x y z
N MET A 1 -23.87 42.72 -13.61
CA MET A 1 -22.83 41.65 -13.51
C MET A 1 -22.48 41.27 -12.08
N THR A 2 -23.17 41.78 -11.04
CA THR A 2 -22.85 41.53 -9.62
C THR A 2 -23.51 40.26 -9.04
N TRP A 3 -24.68 39.87 -9.55
CA TRP A 3 -25.41 38.69 -9.05
C TRP A 3 -24.75 37.35 -9.39
N ILE A 4 -24.24 37.19 -10.61
CA ILE A 4 -23.56 35.96 -11.06
C ILE A 4 -22.29 35.70 -10.23
N ARG A 5 -21.59 36.76 -9.79
CA ARG A 5 -20.36 36.65 -9.01
C ARG A 5 -20.66 36.19 -7.57
N HIS A 6 -21.72 36.71 -6.97
CA HIS A 6 -22.18 36.28 -5.65
C HIS A 6 -22.73 34.86 -5.64
N ASP A 7 -23.47 34.44 -6.67
CA ASP A 7 -23.95 33.05 -6.75
C ASP A 7 -22.80 32.06 -6.99
N PHE A 8 -21.80 32.45 -7.78
CA PHE A 8 -20.59 31.64 -7.97
C PHE A 8 -19.78 31.52 -6.67
N GLU A 9 -19.54 32.63 -5.96
CA GLU A 9 -18.84 32.62 -4.66
C GLU A 9 -19.63 31.83 -3.61
N ARG A 10 -20.96 31.91 -3.61
CA ARG A 10 -21.81 31.14 -2.70
C ARG A 10 -21.83 29.66 -3.03
N SER A 11 -21.87 29.29 -4.32
CA SER A 11 -21.77 27.91 -4.77
C SER A 11 -20.40 27.31 -4.46
N MET A 12 -19.33 28.08 -4.67
CA MET A 12 -17.96 27.70 -4.35
C MET A 12 -17.77 27.55 -2.85
N ASN A 13 -18.23 28.50 -2.04
CA ASN A 13 -18.17 28.40 -0.59
C ASN A 13 -19.03 27.26 -0.05
N LYS A 14 -20.12 26.89 -0.72
CA LYS A 14 -20.90 25.70 -0.36
C LYS A 14 -20.11 24.42 -0.64
N HIS A 15 -19.54 24.27 -1.84
CA HIS A 15 -18.69 23.13 -2.19
C HIS A 15 -17.39 23.05 -1.36
N LEU A 16 -16.82 24.18 -0.95
CA LEU A 16 -15.63 24.22 -0.11
C LEU A 16 -15.90 23.85 1.36
N ASN A 17 -17.16 23.91 1.80
CA ASN A 17 -17.58 23.64 3.17
C ASN A 17 -18.48 22.39 3.30
N GLU A 18 -18.72 21.67 2.20
CA GLU A 18 -19.33 20.34 2.24
C GLU A 18 -18.28 19.35 2.73
N GLU A 19 -18.58 18.55 3.76
CA GLU A 19 -17.74 17.40 4.13
C GLU A 19 -17.62 16.52 2.89
N VAL A 20 -16.41 16.44 2.32
CA VAL A 20 -16.20 15.65 1.11
C VAL A 20 -16.18 14.18 1.51
N GLU A 21 -17.28 13.49 1.23
CA GLU A 21 -17.35 12.05 1.46
C GLU A 21 -16.25 11.35 0.65
N PRO A 22 -15.39 10.53 1.29
CA PRO A 22 -14.37 9.79 0.57
C PRO A 22 -15.03 8.82 -0.41
N LYS A 23 -14.77 9.02 -1.69
CA LYS A 23 -15.30 8.16 -2.75
C LYS A 23 -14.16 7.50 -3.51
N VAL A 24 -14.29 6.21 -3.72
CA VAL A 24 -13.36 5.43 -4.54
C VAL A 24 -13.60 5.79 -5.98
N ASP A 25 -12.55 6.31 -6.62
CA ASP A 25 -12.54 6.61 -8.04
C ASP A 25 -11.19 6.20 -8.65
N ASN A 26 -11.18 5.00 -9.21
CA ASN A 26 -10.04 4.43 -9.92
C ASN A 26 -9.97 4.89 -11.39
N SER A 27 -10.78 5.87 -11.81
CA SER A 27 -10.69 6.44 -13.16
C SER A 27 -9.28 6.98 -13.42
N GLY A 28 -8.69 6.65 -14.57
CA GLY A 28 -7.28 6.95 -14.86
C GLY A 28 -6.29 5.85 -14.47
N TYR A 29 -6.66 4.90 -13.61
CA TYR A 29 -5.78 3.80 -13.18
C TYR A 29 -6.12 2.43 -13.78
N VAL A 30 -7.12 2.36 -14.66
CA VAL A 30 -7.59 1.11 -15.28
C VAL A 30 -6.46 0.35 -15.98
N ARG A 31 -5.57 1.05 -16.70
CA ARG A 31 -4.40 0.43 -17.36
C ARG A 31 -3.45 -0.20 -16.34
N MET A 32 -3.17 0.51 -15.25
CA MET A 32 -2.31 0.03 -14.17
C MET A 32 -2.92 -1.16 -13.43
N LEU A 33 -4.21 -1.09 -13.09
CA LEU A 33 -4.95 -2.19 -12.49
C LEU A 33 -4.91 -3.45 -13.36
N ASN A 34 -5.20 -3.30 -14.66
CA ASN A 34 -5.14 -4.41 -15.61
C ASN A 34 -3.73 -4.99 -15.74
N TRP A 35 -2.70 -4.16 -15.62
CA TRP A 35 -1.32 -4.63 -15.59
C TRP A 35 -1.03 -5.44 -14.33
N PHE A 36 -1.44 -4.99 -13.14
CA PHE A 36 -1.29 -5.77 -11.90
C PHE A 36 -2.01 -7.11 -11.97
N LYS A 37 -3.24 -7.15 -12.49
CA LYS A 37 -4.01 -8.39 -12.68
C LYS A 37 -3.31 -9.39 -13.61
N LYS A 38 -2.50 -8.92 -14.56
CA LYS A 38 -1.73 -9.78 -15.50
C LYS A 38 -0.38 -10.23 -14.95
N ASN A 39 0.18 -9.51 -13.98
CA ASN A 39 1.53 -9.74 -13.43
C ASN A 39 1.47 -10.14 -11.94
N THR A 40 0.48 -10.95 -11.58
CA THR A 40 0.29 -11.41 -10.20
C THR A 40 1.39 -12.36 -9.74
N ASP A 41 2.13 -12.96 -10.68
CA ASP A 41 3.33 -13.77 -10.44
C ASP A 41 4.48 -12.99 -9.79
N LEU A 42 4.52 -11.66 -9.97
CA LEU A 42 5.50 -10.79 -9.33
C LEU A 42 5.20 -10.54 -7.85
N LEU A 43 3.97 -10.78 -7.41
CA LEU A 43 3.53 -10.54 -6.05
C LEU A 43 3.92 -11.73 -5.17
N GLU A 44 4.94 -11.52 -4.35
CA GLU A 44 5.37 -12.53 -3.38
C GLU A 44 4.26 -12.83 -2.36
N PRO A 45 4.01 -14.12 -2.05
CA PRO A 45 2.99 -14.51 -1.09
C PRO A 45 3.13 -13.76 0.23
N HIS A 46 1.98 -13.38 0.80
CA HIS A 46 1.89 -12.78 2.13
C HIS A 46 2.71 -13.54 3.16
N ASN A 47 3.65 -12.81 3.79
CA ASN A 47 4.60 -13.25 4.81
C ASN A 47 4.31 -14.63 5.43
N SER A 48 5.20 -15.58 5.16
CA SER A 48 5.42 -16.79 5.96
C SER A 48 6.12 -16.50 7.30
N GLY A 49 6.41 -15.22 7.59
CA GLY A 49 7.06 -14.76 8.82
C GLY A 49 6.12 -14.00 9.77
N THR A 50 6.35 -14.17 11.07
CA THR A 50 5.91 -13.27 12.13
C THR A 50 6.49 -11.88 11.89
N VAL A 51 5.66 -10.89 11.52
CA VAL A 51 6.07 -9.49 11.32
C VAL A 51 6.70 -8.90 12.60
N SER A 52 6.41 -9.51 13.75
CA SER A 52 7.14 -9.35 15.01
C SER A 52 7.23 -10.71 15.72
N PRO A 53 8.39 -11.14 16.24
CA PRO A 53 8.53 -12.35 17.06
C PRO A 53 7.53 -12.40 18.22
N ASP A 54 7.09 -11.24 18.70
CA ASP A 54 6.15 -11.06 19.82
C ASP A 54 4.67 -11.03 19.39
N SER A 55 4.38 -10.95 18.09
CA SER A 55 2.98 -10.84 17.64
C SER A 55 2.16 -12.12 17.85
N GLY A 56 2.81 -13.28 18.06
CA GLY A 56 2.16 -14.59 18.28
C GLY A 56 1.23 -15.06 17.16
N VAL A 57 1.04 -14.24 16.12
CA VAL A 57 0.09 -14.43 15.02
C VAL A 57 0.87 -14.79 13.78
N LYS A 58 0.88 -16.08 13.45
CA LYS A 58 1.34 -16.57 12.16
C LYS A 58 0.29 -16.20 11.10
N HIS A 59 0.53 -15.11 10.38
CA HIS A 59 -0.40 -14.64 9.34
C HIS A 59 -0.68 -15.71 8.28
N ALA A 60 0.34 -16.47 7.88
CA ALA A 60 0.19 -17.62 7.00
C ALA A 60 -0.84 -18.65 7.51
N ASP A 61 -0.80 -19.01 8.81
CA ASP A 61 -1.72 -19.99 9.39
C ASP A 61 -3.17 -19.49 9.39
N LYS A 62 -3.38 -18.19 9.68
CA LYS A 62 -4.72 -17.57 9.63
C LYS A 62 -5.25 -17.51 8.19
N THR A 63 -4.42 -17.10 7.24
CA THR A 63 -4.79 -17.06 5.82
C THR A 63 -5.11 -18.46 5.30
N GLU A 64 -4.32 -19.47 5.66
CA GLU A 64 -4.56 -20.86 5.28
C GLU A 64 -5.86 -21.40 5.92
N ALA A 65 -6.16 -21.02 7.17
CA ALA A 65 -7.43 -21.39 7.81
C ALA A 65 -8.65 -20.76 7.09
N LEU A 66 -8.54 -19.50 6.65
CA LEU A 66 -9.58 -18.82 5.87
C LEU A 66 -9.73 -19.46 4.47
N LYS A 67 -8.61 -19.76 3.82
CA LYS A 67 -8.59 -20.47 2.53
C LYS A 67 -9.23 -21.85 2.62
N LYS A 68 -8.93 -22.62 3.67
CA LYS A 68 -9.58 -23.91 3.96
C LYS A 68 -11.09 -23.78 4.22
N ALA A 69 -11.53 -22.66 4.79
CA ALA A 69 -12.95 -22.35 4.92
C ALA A 69 -13.59 -21.95 3.56
N GLY A 70 -12.78 -21.73 2.53
CA GLY A 70 -13.22 -21.37 1.18
C GLY A 70 -13.25 -19.88 0.90
N LEU A 71 -12.50 -19.07 1.65
CA LEU A 71 -12.24 -17.68 1.27
C LEU A 71 -11.29 -17.68 0.07
N ASP A 72 -11.63 -16.91 -0.97
CA ASP A 72 -10.73 -16.72 -2.10
C ASP A 72 -9.61 -15.73 -1.72
N THR A 73 -8.43 -16.28 -1.42
CA THR A 73 -7.23 -15.53 -1.08
C THR A 73 -6.33 -15.26 -2.30
N SER A 74 -6.84 -15.38 -3.53
CA SER A 74 -6.14 -14.95 -4.74
C SER A 74 -6.00 -13.42 -4.79
N PHE A 75 -5.25 -12.91 -5.77
CA PHE A 75 -5.21 -11.46 -6.03
C PHE A 75 -6.63 -10.86 -6.06
N PRO A 76 -6.89 -9.72 -5.38
CA PRO A 76 -5.91 -8.84 -4.73
C PRO A 76 -5.67 -9.07 -3.23
N TYR A 77 -6.17 -10.16 -2.65
CA TYR A 77 -6.12 -10.39 -1.20
C TYR A 77 -4.72 -10.24 -0.61
N GLY A 78 -4.58 -9.26 0.29
CA GLY A 78 -3.35 -8.91 0.99
C GLY A 78 -2.40 -7.99 0.20
N TYR A 79 -2.51 -7.87 -1.12
CA TYR A 79 -1.52 -7.10 -1.89
C TYR A 79 -1.75 -5.58 -1.87
N CYS A 80 -2.66 -5.09 -1.02
CA CYS A 80 -3.01 -3.67 -0.92
C CYS A 80 -1.82 -2.77 -0.55
N TYR A 81 -0.88 -3.23 0.29
CA TYR A 81 0.28 -2.40 0.66
C TYR A 81 1.20 -2.10 -0.54
N PRO A 82 1.83 -3.10 -1.19
CA PRO A 82 2.77 -2.81 -2.28
C PRO A 82 2.10 -2.11 -3.47
N ILE A 83 0.82 -2.40 -3.74
CA ILE A 83 0.06 -1.74 -4.82
C ILE A 83 -0.26 -0.29 -4.47
N SER A 84 -0.74 -0.01 -3.26
CA SER A 84 -1.04 1.37 -2.85
C SER A 84 0.22 2.20 -2.75
N GLN A 85 1.32 1.62 -2.31
CA GLN A 85 2.61 2.30 -2.30
C GLN A 85 3.10 2.59 -3.72
N PHE A 86 2.88 1.68 -4.68
CA PHE A 86 3.16 1.95 -6.10
C PHE A 86 2.39 3.17 -6.61
N VAL A 87 1.08 3.21 -6.35
CA VAL A 87 0.22 4.34 -6.74
C VAL A 87 0.69 5.63 -6.08
N PHE A 88 0.97 5.60 -4.78
CA PHE A 88 1.46 6.76 -4.02
C PHE A 88 2.69 7.40 -4.68
N TYR A 89 3.67 6.58 -5.06
CA TYR A 89 4.88 7.07 -5.74
C TYR A 89 4.69 7.42 -7.21
N THR A 90 3.64 6.90 -7.85
CA THR A 90 3.21 7.38 -9.17
C THR A 90 2.69 8.82 -9.07
N GLU A 91 1.94 9.12 -8.01
CA GLU A 91 1.36 10.43 -7.74
C GLU A 91 2.32 11.43 -7.07
N GLY A 92 3.63 11.17 -7.11
CA GLY A 92 4.66 12.08 -6.57
C GLY A 92 5.06 11.80 -5.12
N GLY A 93 4.51 10.77 -4.48
CA GLY A 93 4.86 10.39 -3.12
C GLY A 93 4.55 11.50 -2.11
N TYR A 94 5.47 11.76 -1.18
CA TYR A 94 5.26 12.73 -0.10
C TYR A 94 5.05 14.16 -0.59
N ASP A 95 5.67 14.51 -1.73
CA ASP A 95 5.55 15.81 -2.39
C ASP A 95 4.27 15.92 -3.26
N GLY A 96 3.59 14.80 -3.49
CA GLY A 96 2.39 14.71 -4.31
C GLY A 96 1.11 15.16 -3.62
N ASP A 97 -0.02 15.07 -4.32
CA ASP A 97 -1.34 15.48 -3.79
C ASP A 97 -2.08 14.37 -3.04
N TYR A 98 -1.49 13.18 -2.95
CA TYR A 98 -2.09 12.02 -2.29
C TYR A 98 -1.33 11.63 -1.02
N ASP A 99 -2.07 11.16 -0.03
CA ASP A 99 -1.54 10.49 1.16
C ASP A 99 -1.67 8.98 1.01
N LEU A 100 -0.64 8.24 1.45
CA LEU A 100 -0.75 6.80 1.69
C LEU A 100 -1.47 6.57 3.03
N ARG A 101 -2.62 5.89 2.97
CA ARG A 101 -3.53 5.67 4.10
C ARG A 101 -3.55 4.21 4.50
N LEU A 102 -3.79 3.98 5.79
CA LEU A 102 -3.88 2.68 6.43
C LEU A 102 -5.12 2.61 7.33
N ILE A 103 -5.94 1.56 7.17
CA ILE A 103 -6.93 1.13 8.15
C ILE A 103 -6.37 -0.07 8.89
N LYS A 104 -6.28 0.01 10.22
CA LYS A 104 -5.82 -1.10 11.06
C LYS A 104 -6.98 -1.87 11.65
N GLU A 105 -6.69 -3.11 12.05
CA GLU A 105 -7.60 -3.96 12.83
C GLU A 105 -8.98 -4.21 12.23
N ILE A 106 -9.07 -4.37 10.91
CA ILE A 106 -10.32 -4.75 10.25
C ILE A 106 -10.65 -6.20 10.67
N LYS A 107 -11.58 -6.33 11.61
CA LYS A 107 -12.03 -7.61 12.16
C LYS A 107 -13.24 -8.09 11.36
N PHE A 108 -13.23 -9.37 10.98
CA PHE A 108 -14.33 -9.98 10.24
C PHE A 108 -14.51 -11.44 10.64
N GLU A 109 -15.64 -12.03 10.27
CA GLU A 109 -15.89 -13.45 10.42
C GLU A 109 -16.24 -14.06 9.06
N PHE A 110 -15.60 -15.18 8.72
CA PHE A 110 -15.89 -15.94 7.51
C PHE A 110 -16.18 -17.38 7.87
N LYS A 111 -17.45 -17.81 7.74
CA LYS A 111 -17.92 -19.17 8.06
C LYS A 111 -17.44 -19.67 9.43
N GLY A 112 -17.63 -18.87 10.48
CA GLY A 112 -17.23 -19.19 11.85
C GLY A 112 -15.72 -19.08 12.13
N LYS A 113 -14.93 -18.56 11.19
CA LYS A 113 -13.50 -18.25 11.39
C LYS A 113 -13.31 -16.75 11.53
N ARG A 114 -12.69 -16.33 12.65
CA ARG A 114 -12.32 -14.93 12.87
C ARG A 114 -11.11 -14.57 12.02
N GLY A 115 -11.26 -13.51 11.23
CA GLY A 115 -10.21 -12.86 10.47
C GLY A 115 -9.87 -11.49 11.05
N GLN A 116 -8.62 -11.07 10.84
CA GLN A 116 -8.17 -9.71 11.11
C GLN A 116 -7.22 -9.32 10.00
N THR A 117 -7.43 -8.15 9.42
CA THR A 117 -6.58 -7.61 8.35
C THR A 117 -6.36 -6.10 8.52
N THR A 118 -5.52 -5.55 7.65
CA THR A 118 -5.30 -4.11 7.49
C THR A 118 -5.49 -3.77 6.03
N HIS A 119 -5.83 -2.51 5.74
CA HIS A 119 -6.03 -2.09 4.36
C HIS A 119 -5.26 -0.82 4.03
N TRP A 120 -4.70 -0.77 2.84
CA TRP A 120 -3.88 0.34 2.33
C TRP A 120 -4.52 0.90 1.07
N PHE A 121 -4.49 2.22 0.92
CA PHE A 121 -5.02 2.94 -0.25
C PHE A 121 -4.39 4.34 -0.35
N CYS A 122 -4.60 5.03 -1.46
CA CYS A 122 -4.21 6.44 -1.61
C CYS A 122 -5.43 7.34 -1.47
N GLN A 123 -5.30 8.46 -0.77
CA GLN A 123 -6.36 9.46 -0.63
C GLN A 123 -5.85 10.85 -0.97
N HIS A 124 -6.55 11.55 -1.85
CA HIS A 124 -6.21 12.92 -2.22
C HIS A 124 -6.36 13.85 -1.01
N LYS A 125 -5.35 14.67 -0.74
CA LYS A 125 -5.22 15.50 0.47
C LYS A 125 -6.38 16.48 0.67
N THR A 126 -6.90 17.06 -0.41
CA THR A 126 -7.99 18.05 -0.38
C THR A 126 -9.34 17.52 -0.86
N SER A 127 -9.40 16.84 -2.02
CA SER A 127 -10.66 16.37 -2.60
C SER A 127 -11.21 15.09 -1.99
N GLY A 128 -10.50 14.44 -1.07
CA GLY A 128 -10.96 13.19 -0.44
C GLY A 128 -11.06 11.98 -1.38
N ARG A 129 -10.79 12.15 -2.67
CA ARG A 129 -10.79 11.08 -3.68
C ARG A 129 -9.90 9.93 -3.23
N ILE A 130 -10.42 8.71 -3.30
CA ILE A 130 -9.68 7.49 -2.98
C ILE A 130 -9.28 6.76 -4.26
N ILE A 131 -8.04 6.31 -4.31
CA ILE A 131 -7.55 5.33 -5.28
C ILE A 131 -7.24 4.05 -4.51
N ASP A 132 -7.98 3.00 -4.82
CA ASP A 132 -7.81 1.68 -4.23
C ASP A 132 -7.98 0.61 -5.32
N LEU A 133 -6.84 0.15 -5.82
CA LEU A 133 -6.77 -0.85 -6.89
C LEU A 133 -6.98 -2.29 -6.35
N THR A 134 -7.21 -2.43 -5.05
CA THR A 134 -7.36 -3.72 -4.35
C THR A 134 -8.68 -3.84 -3.60
N ILE A 135 -9.60 -2.91 -3.80
CA ILE A 135 -10.87 -2.83 -3.07
C ILE A 135 -11.69 -4.11 -3.19
N GLU A 136 -11.67 -4.76 -4.36
CA GLU A 136 -12.40 -5.99 -4.66
C GLU A 136 -11.97 -7.21 -3.80
N GLN A 137 -10.92 -7.08 -2.96
CA GLN A 137 -10.60 -8.12 -1.98
C GLN A 137 -11.67 -8.25 -0.90
N PHE A 138 -12.38 -7.17 -0.58
CA PHE A 138 -13.38 -7.13 0.50
C PHE A 138 -14.75 -7.64 0.06
N ASP A 139 -15.06 -7.60 -1.23
CA ASP A 139 -16.27 -8.21 -1.83
C ASP A 139 -16.38 -9.72 -1.51
N ARG A 140 -15.26 -10.34 -1.14
CA ARG A 140 -15.14 -11.76 -0.79
C ARG A 140 -15.50 -12.06 0.67
N ILE A 141 -15.68 -11.02 1.50
CA ILE A 141 -15.93 -11.12 2.94
C ILE A 141 -17.37 -10.63 3.20
N PRO A 142 -18.32 -11.54 3.44
CA PRO A 142 -19.71 -11.16 3.67
C PRO A 142 -19.86 -10.24 4.88
N GLY A 143 -20.64 -9.16 4.73
CA GLY A 143 -20.93 -8.21 5.81
C GLY A 143 -19.80 -7.25 6.14
N LEU A 144 -18.72 -7.22 5.34
CA LEU A 144 -17.68 -6.20 5.42
C LEU A 144 -17.80 -5.27 4.22
N ASP A 145 -18.18 -4.02 4.48
CA ASP A 145 -18.02 -2.93 3.52
C ASP A 145 -16.78 -2.13 3.93
N ILE A 146 -15.78 -2.07 3.06
CA ILE A 146 -14.55 -1.34 3.33
C ILE A 146 -14.76 0.18 3.22
N GLU A 147 -15.75 0.62 2.44
CA GLU A 147 -15.99 2.06 2.24
C GLU A 147 -16.41 2.74 3.54
N ASP A 148 -17.19 2.04 4.38
CA ASP A 148 -17.60 2.47 5.71
C ASP A 148 -16.42 2.75 6.67
N LEU A 149 -15.25 2.17 6.39
CA LEU A 149 -14.06 2.21 7.25
C LEU A 149 -13.02 3.25 6.78
N PHE A 150 -13.18 3.88 5.62
CA PHE A 150 -12.18 4.85 5.12
C PHE A 150 -11.97 6.04 6.04
N LYS A 151 -13.02 6.46 6.75
CA LYS A 151 -12.94 7.54 7.77
C LYS A 151 -12.03 7.20 8.94
N ASP A 152 -11.84 5.92 9.25
CA ASP A 152 -11.02 5.44 10.36
C ASP A 152 -9.54 5.27 9.96
N SER A 153 -9.22 5.59 8.70
CA SER A 153 -7.86 5.50 8.19
C SER A 153 -6.93 6.55 8.81
N ARG A 154 -5.61 6.29 8.72
CA ARG A 154 -4.56 7.24 9.11
C ARG A 154 -3.44 7.26 8.09
N ARG A 155 -2.69 8.37 8.02
CA ARG A 155 -1.45 8.44 7.23
C ARG A 155 -0.45 7.43 7.78
N ALA A 156 0.13 6.60 6.93
CA ALA A 156 1.14 5.63 7.31
C ALA A 156 2.01 5.24 6.11
N ASN A 157 3.21 4.73 6.40
CA ASN A 157 4.07 4.00 5.46
C ASN A 157 4.94 3.03 6.29
N LEU A 158 5.36 1.89 5.73
CA LEU A 158 6.20 0.92 6.44
C LEU A 158 7.62 0.91 5.90
N GLY A 159 8.58 0.89 6.81
CA GLY A 159 10.00 0.80 6.49
C GLY A 159 10.78 1.99 7.00
N PHE A 160 12.08 1.96 6.72
CA PHE A 160 13.02 2.97 7.17
C PHE A 160 13.33 3.96 6.04
N PRO A 161 13.76 5.19 6.35
CA PRO A 161 14.06 6.21 5.36
C PRO A 161 15.39 5.96 4.60
N TYR A 162 15.68 4.70 4.24
CA TYR A 162 16.89 4.35 3.50
C TYR A 162 16.80 3.00 2.81
N TYR A 163 17.72 2.79 1.86
CA TYR A 163 18.11 1.46 1.39
C TYR A 163 19.52 1.11 1.83
N ARG A 164 19.80 -0.17 2.03
CA ARG A 164 21.17 -0.67 2.06
C ARG A 164 21.58 -1.15 0.67
N THR A 165 22.79 -0.80 0.26
CA THR A 165 23.40 -1.23 -1.00
C THR A 165 24.79 -1.79 -0.73
N LYS A 166 25.24 -2.74 -1.56
CA LYS A 166 26.56 -3.37 -1.40
C LYS A 166 27.69 -2.36 -1.60
N GLY A 167 27.50 -1.38 -2.49
CA GLY A 167 28.51 -0.36 -2.78
C GLY A 167 28.56 0.78 -1.78
N SER A 168 27.40 1.33 -1.38
CA SER A 168 27.33 2.56 -0.58
C SER A 168 27.03 2.31 0.89
N GLY A 169 26.72 1.08 1.28
CA GLY A 169 26.32 0.70 2.64
C GLY A 169 24.90 1.15 2.99
N LYS A 170 24.61 2.45 2.86
CA LYS A 170 23.31 3.06 3.14
C LYS A 170 23.05 4.27 2.22
N VAL A 171 21.85 4.35 1.66
CA VAL A 171 21.36 5.48 0.87
C VAL A 171 20.14 6.05 1.58
N GLU A 172 20.28 7.23 2.18
CA GLU A 172 19.28 7.89 3.02
C GLU A 172 18.31 8.73 2.20
N PHE A 173 17.10 8.90 2.72
CA PHE A 173 16.04 9.75 2.19
C PHE A 173 15.39 10.53 3.34
N ASP A 174 14.68 11.61 3.03
CA ASP A 174 13.93 12.36 4.06
C ASP A 174 12.71 11.59 4.58
N HIS A 175 12.18 10.67 3.75
CA HIS A 175 10.99 9.89 4.03
C HIS A 175 11.15 8.42 3.62
N THR A 176 10.30 7.54 4.15
CA THR A 176 10.32 6.10 3.88
C THR A 176 10.14 5.82 2.38
N PRO A 177 11.16 5.29 1.66
CA PRO A 177 11.11 5.00 0.23
C PRO A 177 10.22 3.76 -0.06
N PRO A 178 9.92 3.45 -1.34
CA PRO A 178 9.14 2.25 -1.69
C PRO A 178 9.77 0.96 -1.15
N CYS A 179 8.98 -0.03 -0.74
CA CYS A 179 9.48 -1.34 -0.37
C CYS A 179 10.00 -2.08 -1.61
N LEU A 180 10.80 -3.12 -1.39
CA LEU A 180 11.42 -3.87 -2.49
C LEU A 180 10.38 -4.60 -3.35
N GLN A 181 9.25 -5.03 -2.78
CA GLN A 181 8.15 -5.63 -3.55
C GLN A 181 7.51 -4.61 -4.50
N THR A 182 7.32 -3.36 -4.08
CA THR A 182 6.86 -2.27 -4.97
C THR A 182 7.88 -1.99 -6.08
N LEU A 183 9.18 -1.99 -5.75
CA LEU A 183 10.22 -1.83 -6.77
C LEU A 183 10.33 -3.03 -7.73
N LYS A 184 10.00 -4.25 -7.29
CA LYS A 184 9.91 -5.44 -8.14
C LYS A 184 8.79 -5.31 -9.17
N LEU A 185 7.62 -4.83 -8.74
CA LEU A 185 6.53 -4.48 -9.66
C LEU A 185 6.98 -3.39 -10.63
N TYR A 186 7.65 -2.35 -10.13
CA TYR A 186 8.11 -1.25 -10.98
C TYR A 186 9.16 -1.69 -12.00
N ASP A 187 10.06 -2.59 -11.64
CA ASP A 187 11.11 -3.10 -12.52
C ASP A 187 10.55 -3.75 -13.78
N ARG A 188 9.40 -4.45 -13.67
CA ARG A 188 8.69 -4.97 -14.85
C ARG A 188 7.82 -3.90 -15.50
N TYR A 189 7.08 -3.11 -14.72
CA TYR A 189 6.18 -2.06 -15.24
C TYR A 189 6.91 -1.06 -16.13
N ARG A 190 8.14 -0.67 -15.75
CA ARG A 190 8.95 0.29 -16.51
C ARG A 190 9.37 -0.20 -17.89
N GLU A 191 9.44 -1.51 -18.08
CA GLU A 191 9.78 -2.15 -19.36
C GLU A 191 8.50 -2.37 -20.20
N ASP A 192 7.41 -2.78 -19.57
CA ASP A 192 6.14 -3.10 -20.24
C ASP A 192 5.30 -1.87 -20.59
N VAL A 193 5.36 -0.82 -19.77
CA VAL A 193 4.38 0.27 -19.76
C VAL A 193 5.05 1.63 -19.91
N GLU A 194 5.71 2.12 -18.86
CA GLU A 194 6.40 3.41 -18.86
C GLU A 194 7.28 3.59 -17.62
N LYS A 195 8.27 4.48 -17.74
CA LYS A 195 9.08 4.91 -16.59
C LYS A 195 8.32 5.97 -15.80
N ILE A 196 8.21 5.76 -14.50
CA ILE A 196 7.54 6.66 -13.57
C ILE A 196 8.63 7.40 -12.78
N PRO A 197 8.78 8.73 -12.93
CA PRO A 197 9.89 9.47 -12.29
C PRO A 197 9.98 9.25 -10.78
N GLY A 198 8.83 9.24 -10.09
CA GLY A 198 8.74 9.02 -8.65
C GLY A 198 9.28 7.66 -8.21
N LEU A 199 9.15 6.61 -9.03
CA LEU A 199 9.68 5.27 -8.76
C LEU A 199 11.10 5.08 -9.30
N GLU A 200 11.44 5.68 -10.45
CA GLU A 200 12.75 5.60 -11.09
C GLU A 200 13.87 6.12 -10.19
N LYS A 201 13.59 7.19 -9.43
CA LYS A 201 14.49 7.74 -8.40
C LYS A 201 14.95 6.65 -7.42
N TYR A 202 14.01 5.93 -6.84
CA TYR A 202 14.28 4.92 -5.81
C TYR A 202 14.85 3.62 -6.39
N TRP A 203 14.34 3.21 -7.55
CA TRP A 203 14.86 2.07 -8.29
C TRP A 203 16.35 2.23 -8.63
N SER A 204 16.75 3.43 -9.04
CA SER A 204 18.15 3.75 -9.32
C SER A 204 18.97 3.82 -8.02
N ALA A 205 18.44 4.48 -6.99
CA ALA A 205 19.13 4.70 -5.73
C ALA A 205 19.44 3.39 -4.96
N CYS A 206 18.62 2.35 -5.12
CA CYS A 206 18.87 1.04 -4.51
C CYS A 206 19.68 0.08 -5.40
N ASN A 207 20.25 0.57 -6.52
CA ASN A 207 20.98 -0.21 -7.51
C ASN A 207 20.18 -1.43 -8.01
N TYR A 208 18.87 -1.26 -8.26
CA TYR A 208 17.97 -2.40 -8.45
C TYR A 208 18.42 -3.32 -9.58
N ALA A 209 18.77 -2.79 -10.76
CA ALA A 209 19.22 -3.60 -11.90
C ALA A 209 20.44 -4.50 -11.62
N THR A 210 21.38 -4.02 -10.81
CA THR A 210 22.66 -4.72 -10.58
C THR A 210 22.66 -5.55 -9.31
N GLU A 211 21.94 -5.10 -8.28
CA GLU A 211 21.97 -5.71 -6.93
C GLU A 211 20.71 -6.50 -6.59
N ARG A 212 19.57 -6.24 -7.24
CA ARG A 212 18.25 -6.77 -6.84
C ARG A 212 17.57 -7.61 -7.92
N ARG A 213 17.70 -7.23 -9.20
CA ARG A 213 17.15 -7.96 -10.36
C ARG A 213 17.66 -9.39 -10.48
N LYS A 214 18.85 -9.70 -9.92
CA LYS A 214 19.50 -11.03 -9.96
C LYS A 214 19.22 -11.91 -8.72
N GLY A 215 18.20 -11.60 -7.92
CA GLY A 215 17.68 -12.57 -6.96
C GLY A 215 17.08 -13.78 -7.69
N ASP A 216 17.10 -14.95 -7.06
CA ASP A 216 16.25 -16.07 -7.48
C ASP A 216 14.81 -15.55 -7.44
N GLU A 217 14.07 -15.57 -8.56
CA GLU A 217 12.70 -15.02 -8.65
C GLU A 217 11.76 -15.62 -7.59
N ASN A 218 12.14 -16.78 -7.03
CA ASN A 218 11.45 -17.53 -5.98
C ASN A 218 12.01 -17.33 -4.57
N LYS A 219 13.00 -16.47 -4.35
CA LYS A 219 13.50 -16.11 -3.03
C LYS A 219 13.04 -14.70 -2.66
N PRO A 220 12.62 -14.48 -1.40
CA PRO A 220 12.34 -13.14 -0.91
C PRO A 220 13.52 -12.24 -1.18
N LEU A 221 13.27 -11.05 -1.73
CA LEU A 221 14.29 -10.01 -1.70
C LEU A 221 14.62 -9.77 -0.23
N GLU A 222 15.86 -10.03 0.19
CA GLU A 222 16.30 -9.71 1.55
C GLU A 222 16.13 -8.20 1.75
N GLU A 223 15.04 -7.83 2.44
CA GLU A 223 14.90 -6.53 3.07
C GLU A 223 16.08 -6.42 4.02
N MET A 224 17.07 -5.62 3.64
CA MET A 224 18.31 -5.48 4.41
C MET A 224 18.06 -4.60 5.65
N TYR A 225 17.16 -5.01 6.52
CA TYR A 225 17.04 -4.47 7.86
C TYR A 225 17.92 -5.33 8.78
N ASP A 226 18.84 -4.71 9.53
CA ASP A 226 19.56 -5.45 10.57
C ASP A 226 18.49 -5.94 11.56
N THR A 227 18.51 -7.23 11.92
CA THR A 227 17.56 -7.81 12.88
C THR A 227 17.55 -7.02 14.19
N ARG A 228 18.67 -6.39 14.58
CA ARG A 228 18.76 -5.48 15.73
C ARG A 228 18.02 -4.15 15.53
N GLU A 229 17.99 -3.61 14.32
CA GLU A 229 17.23 -2.40 13.99
C GLU A 229 15.72 -2.69 13.99
N MET A 230 15.30 -3.84 13.47
CA MET A 230 13.89 -4.29 13.53
C MET A 230 13.42 -4.50 14.97
N LEU A 231 14.26 -5.08 15.84
CA LEU A 231 13.94 -5.27 17.26
C LEU A 231 13.82 -3.92 18.01
N SER A 232 14.66 -2.93 17.69
CA SER A 232 14.56 -1.59 18.28
C SER A 232 13.29 -0.84 17.84
N LEU A 233 12.77 -1.13 16.64
CA LEU A 233 11.49 -0.60 16.17
C LEU A 233 10.32 -1.18 16.96
N ASP A 234 10.31 -2.48 17.24
CA ASP A 234 9.21 -3.07 18.00
C ASP A 234 9.01 -2.40 19.36
N GLU A 235 10.07 -1.88 19.99
CA GLU A 235 9.99 -1.11 21.23
C GLU A 235 9.47 0.32 21.01
N ILE A 236 9.92 1.01 19.96
CA ILE A 236 9.54 2.41 19.67
C ILE A 236 8.13 2.51 19.10
N VAL A 237 7.74 1.55 18.26
CA VAL A 237 6.48 1.59 17.52
C VAL A 237 5.37 0.83 18.27
N ARG A 238 5.68 -0.05 19.24
CA ARG A 238 4.70 -0.75 20.11
C ARG A 238 3.53 0.13 20.59
N PRO A 239 3.76 1.35 21.10
CA PRO A 239 2.69 2.22 21.59
C PRO A 239 1.70 2.68 20.51
N TYR A 240 2.10 2.62 19.24
CA TYR A 240 1.28 3.00 18.08
C TYR A 240 0.62 1.78 17.38
N TRP A 241 0.86 0.57 17.92
CA TRP A 241 0.34 -0.72 17.45
C TRP A 241 -0.65 -1.36 18.42
N SER A 242 -0.77 -0.85 19.65
CA SER A 242 -1.84 -1.16 20.60
C SER A 242 -3.04 -0.24 20.42
#